data_AF-M1B2Z8-F1
#
_entry.id   AF-M1B2Z8-F1
#
_cell.length_a   1.000
_cell.length_b   1.000
_cell.length_c   1.000
_cell.angle_alpha   90.00
_cell.angle_beta   90.00
_cell.angle_gamma   90.00
#
_symmetry.space_group_name_H-M   'P 1'
#
loop_
_entity.id
_entity.type
_entity.pdbx_description
1 polymer ?
#
loop_
_entity_poly.entity_id
_entity_poly.type
_entity_poly.pdbx_seq_one_letter_code
_entity_poly.pdbx_strand_id
1 'polypeptide(L)'
;MYDDIANNTENPRPGVIINNPHGHDVYKGVLKDYVGDDVNAKNFFNVILANKSGVVGGSGKVLKSGPNDHIFIYYADHGGPGIIGVLPRSL
;
A
#
# COMPACT_ATOMS: atom_id res chain seq x y z
N MET A 1 -0.22 1.58 0.90
CA MET A 1 -0.20 2.97 0.36
C MET A 1 0.24 3.86 1.50
N TYR A 2 1.15 4.83 1.29
CA TYR A 2 1.67 5.60 2.43
C TYR A 2 0.60 6.45 3.13
N ASP A 3 -0.44 6.84 2.39
CA ASP A 3 -1.65 7.52 2.90
C ASP A 3 -1.45 8.99 3.30
N ASP A 4 -0.48 9.66 2.67
CA ASP A 4 -0.08 11.05 2.87
C ASP A 4 -0.63 12.03 1.83
N ILE A 5 -1.49 11.57 0.92
CA ILE A 5 -2.01 12.37 -0.20
C ILE A 5 -3.41 12.96 0.09
N ALA A 6 -4.35 12.16 0.59
CA ALA A 6 -5.75 12.58 0.70
C ALA A 6 -5.91 13.83 1.58
N ASN A 7 -5.16 13.93 2.68
CA ASN A 7 -5.18 15.05 3.60
C ASN A 7 -3.90 15.89 3.58
N ASN A 8 -3.11 15.79 2.51
CA ASN A 8 -1.94 16.65 2.33
C ASN A 8 -2.38 18.13 2.30
N THR A 9 -1.58 19.02 2.90
CA THR A 9 -1.84 20.47 2.85
C THR A 9 -1.85 21.05 1.44
N GLU A 10 -1.16 20.39 0.50
CA GLU A 10 -1.12 20.77 -0.91
C GLU A 10 -2.27 20.18 -1.71
N ASN A 11 -3.07 19.25 -1.15
CA ASN A 11 -4.21 18.69 -1.87
C ASN A 11 -5.34 19.74 -1.93
N PRO A 12 -5.71 20.25 -3.12
CA PRO A 12 -6.75 21.27 -3.26
C PRO A 12 -8.16 20.75 -2.96
N ARG A 13 -8.32 19.42 -2.82
CA ARG A 13 -9.57 18.74 -2.48
C ARG A 13 -9.33 17.77 -1.31
N PRO A 14 -9.22 18.26 -0.06
CA PRO A 14 -8.94 17.42 1.09
C PRO A 14 -9.93 16.25 1.23
N GLY A 15 -9.39 15.07 1.54
CA GLY A 15 -10.11 13.81 1.65
C GLY A 15 -10.41 13.12 0.31
N VAL A 16 -10.00 13.68 -0.83
CA VAL A 16 -10.27 13.12 -2.17
C VAL A 16 -8.97 12.83 -2.91
N ILE A 17 -8.93 11.69 -3.61
CA ILE A 17 -7.90 11.39 -4.62
C ILE A 17 -8.59 11.07 -5.94
N ILE A 18 -8.11 11.64 -7.05
CA ILE A 18 -8.56 11.32 -8.41
C ILE A 18 -7.42 10.70 -9.22
N ASN A 19 -7.74 9.79 -10.12
CA ASN A 19 -6.79 9.18 -11.06
C ASN A 19 -7.12 9.49 -12.54
N ASN A 20 -7.95 10.51 -12.77
CA ASN A 20 -8.33 11.02 -14.08
C ASN A 20 -8.77 12.49 -13.92
N PRO A 21 -8.44 13.42 -14.84
CA PRO A 21 -8.81 14.84 -14.73
C PRO A 21 -10.29 15.12 -14.50
N HIS A 22 -11.17 14.27 -15.04
CA HIS A 22 -12.62 14.33 -14.87
C HIS A 22 -13.17 13.10 -14.13
N GLY A 23 -12.31 12.43 -13.38
CA GLY A 23 -12.65 11.23 -12.62
C GLY A 23 -13.37 11.52 -11.31
N HIS A 24 -14.00 10.46 -10.78
CA HIS A 24 -14.57 10.45 -9.43
C HIS A 24 -13.48 10.20 -8.37
N ASP A 25 -13.86 10.35 -7.11
CA ASP A 25 -13.00 10.01 -5.97
C ASP A 25 -12.72 8.51 -5.93
N VAL A 26 -11.44 8.14 -5.96
CA VAL A 26 -10.98 6.75 -5.85
C VAL A 26 -10.44 6.40 -4.47
N TYR A 27 -10.42 7.35 -3.52
CA TYR A 27 -9.89 7.14 -2.18
C TYR A 27 -10.91 6.55 -1.21
N LYS A 28 -12.17 7.01 -1.28
CA LYS A 28 -13.23 6.54 -0.38
C LYS A 28 -13.40 5.02 -0.49
N GLY A 29 -13.35 4.36 0.66
CA GLY A 29 -13.54 2.91 0.78
C GLY A 29 -12.29 2.08 0.54
N VAL A 30 -11.16 2.69 0.12
CA VAL A 30 -9.89 1.98 0.02
C VAL A 30 -9.42 1.55 1.42
N LEU A 31 -9.11 0.26 1.56
CA LEU A 31 -8.67 -0.33 2.82
C LEU A 31 -7.25 0.13 3.18
N LYS A 32 -7.05 0.46 4.46
CA LYS A 32 -5.79 0.94 5.02
C LYS A 32 -5.10 -0.17 5.82
N ASP A 33 -4.74 -1.26 5.14
CA ASP A 33 -4.11 -2.41 5.82
C ASP A 33 -2.67 -2.11 6.26
N TYR A 34 -1.92 -1.39 5.43
CA TYR A 34 -0.56 -0.94 5.70
C TYR A 34 -0.39 0.47 5.15
N VAL A 35 -0.12 1.42 6.05
CA VAL A 35 0.01 2.86 5.78
C VAL A 35 1.24 3.44 6.50
N GLY A 36 1.72 4.60 6.06
CA GLY A 36 2.95 5.19 6.57
C GLY A 36 4.13 4.20 6.56
N ASP A 37 4.88 4.17 7.66
CA ASP A 37 6.06 3.31 7.84
C ASP A 37 5.78 1.80 7.80
N ASP A 38 4.51 1.39 7.89
CA ASP A 38 4.12 0.00 7.72
C ASP A 38 4.19 -0.44 6.23
N VAL A 39 4.30 0.52 5.30
CA VAL A 39 4.58 0.29 3.88
C VAL A 39 6.08 0.07 3.69
N ASN A 40 6.54 -1.14 4.01
CA ASN A 40 7.94 -1.52 3.91
C ASN A 40 8.11 -2.91 3.30
N ALA A 41 9.33 -3.20 2.81
CA ALA A 41 9.63 -4.48 2.15
C ALA A 41 9.38 -5.70 3.04
N LYS A 42 9.64 -5.62 4.35
CA LYS A 42 9.43 -6.73 5.28
C LYS A 42 7.96 -7.11 5.35
N ASN A 43 7.08 -6.13 5.56
CA ASN A 43 5.64 -6.35 5.57
C ASN A 43 5.14 -6.84 4.21
N PHE A 44 5.62 -6.28 3.09
CA PHE A 44 5.25 -6.74 1.75
C PHE A 44 5.54 -8.24 1.54
N PHE A 45 6.74 -8.71 1.90
CA PHE A 45 7.08 -10.13 1.80
C PHE A 45 6.29 -10.99 2.80
N ASN A 46 6.11 -10.54 4.04
CA ASN A 46 5.32 -11.29 5.02
C ASN A 46 3.84 -11.43 4.62
N VAL A 47 3.28 -10.42 3.95
CA VAL A 47 1.93 -10.48 3.37
C VAL A 47 1.85 -11.54 2.28
N ILE A 48 2.80 -11.53 1.33
CA ILE A 48 2.83 -12.49 0.22
C ILE A 48 3.01 -13.92 0.72
N LEU A 49 3.90 -14.12 1.69
CA LEU A 49 4.24 -15.43 2.24
C LEU A 49 3.24 -15.93 3.30
N ALA A 50 2.12 -15.23 3.51
CA ALA A 50 1.15 -15.52 4.56
C ALA A 50 1.74 -15.57 6.00
N ASN A 51 2.89 -14.94 6.23
CA ASN A 51 3.59 -14.92 7.52
C ASN A 51 3.04 -13.82 8.43
N LYS A 52 1.86 -14.06 9.01
CA LYS A 52 1.20 -13.08 9.89
C LYS A 52 2.05 -12.68 11.10
N SER A 53 2.83 -13.60 11.67
CA SER A 53 3.71 -13.32 12.82
C SER A 53 4.91 -12.45 12.49
N GLY A 54 5.32 -12.36 11.21
CA GLY A 54 6.42 -11.50 10.78
C GLY A 54 5.99 -10.06 10.48
N VAL A 55 4.69 -9.80 10.33
CA VAL A 55 4.16 -8.46 10.10
C VAL A 55 4.34 -7.61 11.36
N VAL A 56 4.78 -6.37 11.18
CA VAL A 56 4.86 -5.35 12.25
C VAL A 56 3.99 -4.17 11.86
N GLY A 57 3.10 -3.73 12.75
CA GLY A 57 2.12 -2.68 12.46
C GLY A 57 0.99 -3.14 11.52
N GLY A 58 0.24 -2.18 11.00
CA GLY A 58 -0.89 -2.41 10.10
C GLY A 58 -2.03 -3.23 10.69
N SER A 59 -2.90 -3.72 9.80
CA SER A 59 -4.08 -4.53 10.16
C SER A 59 -3.74 -6.01 10.44
N GLY A 60 -2.54 -6.46 10.04
CA GLY A 60 -2.13 -7.87 10.10
C GLY A 60 -2.79 -8.75 9.02
N LYS A 61 -3.43 -8.17 8.00
CA LYS A 61 -3.99 -8.92 6.86
C LYS A 61 -2.88 -9.44 5.96
N VAL A 62 -2.87 -10.74 5.69
CA VAL A 62 -1.90 -11.41 4.80
C VAL A 62 -2.61 -12.25 3.74
N LEU A 63 -1.91 -12.69 2.69
CA LEU A 63 -2.47 -13.56 1.65
C LEU A 63 -2.64 -15.01 2.15
N LYS A 64 -3.66 -15.25 2.98
CA LYS A 64 -4.03 -16.59 3.45
C LYS A 64 -4.77 -17.38 2.35
N SER A 65 -4.06 -17.65 1.26
CA SER A 65 -4.55 -18.34 0.07
C SER A 65 -4.45 -19.86 0.17
N GLY A 66 -5.33 -20.57 -0.52
CA GLY A 66 -5.29 -22.02 -0.74
C GLY A 66 -4.64 -22.40 -2.09
N PRO A 67 -4.50 -23.70 -2.38
CA PRO A 67 -3.76 -24.19 -3.55
C PRO A 67 -4.41 -23.84 -4.91
N ASN A 68 -5.69 -23.44 -4.91
CA ASN A 68 -6.46 -23.14 -6.12
C ASN A 68 -6.83 -21.65 -6.25
N ASP A 69 -6.36 -20.80 -5.33
CA ASP A 69 -6.68 -19.38 -5.35
C ASP A 69 -5.85 -18.65 -6.40
N HIS A 70 -6.44 -17.63 -7.03
CA HIS A 70 -5.74 -16.75 -7.94
C HIS A 70 -5.29 -15.49 -7.20
N ILE A 71 -4.00 -15.16 -7.32
CA ILE A 71 -3.41 -13.99 -6.69
C ILE A 71 -3.11 -12.93 -7.76
N PHE A 72 -3.59 -11.71 -7.54
CA PHE A 72 -3.23 -10.54 -8.33
C PHE A 72 -2.43 -9.56 -7.44
N ILE A 73 -1.22 -9.22 -7.86
CA ILE A 73 -0.35 -8.24 -7.18
C ILE A 73 -0.13 -7.07 -8.12
N TYR A 74 -0.38 -5.86 -7.63
CA TYR A 74 -0.13 -4.61 -8.33
C TYR A 74 0.84 -3.75 -7.53
N TYR A 75 1.85 -3.21 -8.21
CA TYR A 75 2.86 -2.32 -7.63
C TYR A 75 3.05 -1.13 -8.56
N ALA A 76 3.01 0.09 -8.00
CA ALA A 76 3.21 1.34 -8.72
C ALA A 76 3.98 2.32 -7.85
N ASP A 77 5.22 2.57 -8.23
CA ASP A 77 6.17 3.50 -7.61
C ASP A 77 7.39 3.64 -8.54
N HIS A 78 8.47 4.24 -8.05
CA HIS A 78 9.76 4.32 -8.71
C HIS A 78 10.52 2.99 -8.69
N GLY A 79 11.49 2.85 -9.60
CA GLY A 79 12.35 1.66 -9.67
C GLY A 79 13.62 1.92 -10.47
N GLY A 80 14.51 0.92 -10.47
CA GLY A 80 15.76 0.91 -11.23
C GLY A 80 16.19 -0.52 -11.58
N PRO A 81 17.36 -0.72 -12.21
CA PRO A 81 17.83 -2.06 -12.55
C PRO A 81 17.96 -2.95 -11.31
N GLY A 82 17.12 -4.00 -11.23
CA GLY A 82 17.13 -4.96 -10.13
C GLY A 82 16.54 -4.47 -8.80
N ILE A 83 15.90 -3.29 -8.76
CA ILE A 83 15.32 -2.72 -7.53
C ILE A 83 14.00 -2.00 -7.80
N ILE A 84 13.08 -2.08 -6.84
CA ILE A 84 11.85 -1.29 -6.78
C ILE A 84 11.83 -0.50 -5.46
N GLY A 85 11.26 0.70 -5.48
CA GLY A 85 11.19 1.58 -4.32
C GLY A 85 10.33 1.04 -3.18
N VAL A 86 10.76 1.28 -1.96
CA VAL A 86 9.87 1.26 -0.79
C VAL A 86 10.25 2.47 0.04
N LEU A 87 9.25 3.18 0.57
CA LEU A 87 9.52 4.38 1.35
C LEU A 87 10.36 4.01 2.59
N PRO A 88 11.47 4.74 2.84
CA PRO A 88 12.27 4.49 4.02
C PRO A 88 11.47 4.85 5.28
N ARG A 89 11.72 4.13 6.37
CA ARG A 89 11.33 4.60 7.70
C ARG A 89 11.97 5.97 7.91
N SER A 90 11.18 6.98 8.23
CA SER A 90 11.71 8.19 8.87
C SER A 90 12.46 7.77 10.14
N LEU A 91 13.75 8.11 10.22
CA LEU A 91 14.57 7.98 11.43
C LEU A 91 14.22 9.09 12.42
#